data_AF-A0A1M7NTW3-F1
#
_entry.id   AF-A0A1M7NTW3-F1
#
_cell.length_a   1.000
_cell.length_b   1.000
_cell.length_c   1.000
_cell.angle_alpha   90.00
_cell.angle_beta   90.00
_cell.angle_gamma   90.00
#
_symmetry.space_group_name_H-M   'P 1'
#
loop_
_entity.id
_entity.type
_entity.pdbx_description
1 polymer ?
#
loop_
_entity_poly.entity_id
_entity_poly.type
_entity_poly.pdbx_seq_one_letter_code
_entity_poly.pdbx_strand_id
1 'polypeptide(L)' 'MDIQVCAVKGPLGTCWQVRLGKHQVSFRNEDEARQFVATLQVRVQAPHTLPGERRLAG' A
#
# COMPACT_ATOMS: atom_id res chain seq x y z
N MET A 1 6.11 -4.17 -6.87
CA MET A 1 5.74 -2.83 -6.38
C MET A 1 6.55 -2.56 -5.12
N ASP A 2 7.27 -1.44 -5.06
CA ASP A 2 8.02 -1.05 -3.87
C ASP A 2 7.09 -0.22 -2.96
N ILE A 3 6.84 -0.70 -1.75
CA ILE A 3 6.05 0.00 -0.73
C ILE A 3 7.00 0.37 0.39
N GLN A 4 7.12 1.65 0.69
CA GLN A 4 8.05 2.17 1.69
C GLN A 4 7.30 2.80 2.86
N VAL A 5 7.70 2.47 4.09
CA VAL A 5 7.21 3.12 5.31
C VAL A 5 8.34 3.98 5.86
N CYS A 6 8.11 5.29 5.93
CA CYS A 6 9.05 6.24 6.50
C CYS A 6 8.42 6.94 7.71
N ALA A 7 9.13 6.96 8.83
CA ALA A 7 8.80 7.86 9.93
C ALA A 7 9.19 9.29 9.54
N VAL A 8 8.25 10.22 9.63
CA VAL A 8 8.44 11.63 9.27
C VAL A 8 8.10 12.51 10.46
N LYS A 9 8.85 13.59 10.66
CA LYS A 9 8.59 14.53 11.75
C LYS A 9 7.44 15.45 11.35
N GLY A 10 6.30 15.31 12.00
CA GLY A 10 5.11 16.13 11.78
C GLY A 10 4.97 17.26 12.80
N PRO A 11 4.03 18.19 12.57
CA PRO A 11 3.80 19.35 13.44
C PRO A 11 3.30 19.00 14.85
N LEU A 12 2.75 17.79 15.03
CA LEU A 12 2.21 17.31 16.31
C LEU A 12 3.05 16.17 16.94
N GLY A 13 4.16 15.78 16.32
CA GLY A 13 4.99 14.65 16.77
C GLY A 13 5.52 13.79 15.61
N THR A 14 5.91 12.55 15.90
CA THR A 14 6.30 11.58 14.87
C THR A 14 5.07 11.12 14.11
N CYS A 15 5.05 11.36 12.81
CA CYS A 15 4.04 10.84 11.89
C CYS A 15 4.66 9.74 11.03
N TRP A 16 3.81 8.96 10.39
CA TRP A 16 4.21 7.84 9.55
C TRP A 16 3.72 8.06 8.14
N GLN A 17 4.52 7.68 7.16
CA GLN A 17 4.20 7.92 5.77
C GLN A 17 4.46 6.68 4.95
N VAL A 18 3.42 6.23 4.26
CA VAL A 18 3.47 5.10 3.34
C VAL A 18 3.55 5.65 1.92
N ARG A 19 4.62 5.31 1.20
CA ARG A 19 4.81 5.66 -0.21
C ARG A 19 4.63 4.42 -1.08
N LEU A 20 3.72 4.53 -2.05
CA LEU A 20 3.47 3.54 -3.10
C LEU A 20 3.57 4.25 -4.46
N GLY A 21 4.76 4.21 -5.07
CA GLY A 21 5.03 4.94 -6.30
C GLY A 21 4.78 6.44 -6.14
N LYS A 22 3.76 6.97 -6.83
CA LYS A 22 3.34 8.38 -6.76
C LYS A 22 2.33 8.68 -5.63
N HIS A 23 1.78 7.65 -4.98
CA HIS A 23 0.84 7.83 -3.90
C HIS A 23 1.56 7.89 -2.56
N GLN A 24 1.17 8.84 -1.73
CA GLN A 24 1.75 9.07 -0.42
C GLN A 24 0.61 9.24 0.59
N VAL A 25 0.54 8.36 1.59
CA VAL A 25 -0.50 8.36 2.61
C VAL A 25 0.15 8.58 3.96
N SER A 26 -0.36 9.54 4.71
CA SER A 26 0.18 9.93 6.03
C SER A 26 -0.71 9.36 7.14
N PHE A 27 -0.07 8.79 8.16
CA PHE A 27 -0.67 8.18 9.33
C PHE A 27 -0.11 8.82 10.59
N ARG A 28 -0.90 8.79 11.67
CA ARG A 28 -0.44 9.27 12.98
C ARG A 28 0.32 8.20 13.76
N ASN A 29 0.00 6.92 13.50
CA ASN A 29 0.57 5.78 14.21
C ASN A 29 1.34 4.84 13.26
N GLU A 30 2.34 4.17 13.82
CA GLU A 30 3.13 3.17 13.09
C GLU A 30 2.29 1.94 12.74
N ASP A 31 1.49 1.48 13.70
CA ASP A 31 0.66 0.28 13.57
C ASP A 31 -0.34 0.41 12.42
N GLU A 32 -1.00 1.57 12.31
CA GLU A 32 -1.91 1.86 11.20
C GLU A 32 -1.19 1.87 9.85
N ALA A 33 0.01 2.48 9.79
CA ALA A 33 0.81 2.50 8.57
C ALA A 33 1.22 1.07 8.14
N ARG A 34 1.67 0.24 9.10
CA ARG A 34 2.04 -1.16 8.85
C ARG A 34 0.84 -2.00 8.43
N GLN A 35 -0.32 -1.85 9.08
CA GLN A 35 -1.54 -2.58 8.74
C GLN A 35 -2.06 -2.19 7.35
N PHE A 36 -1.94 -0.91 6.98
CA PHE A 36 -2.26 -0.43 5.64
C PHE A 36 -1.32 -1.05 4.59
N VAL A 37 -0.02 -1.12 4.85
CA VAL A 37 0.94 -1.80 3.98
C VAL A 37 0.66 -3.28 3.86
N ALA A 38 0.37 -3.98 4.96
CA ALA A 38 0.00 -5.39 4.94
C ALA A 38 -1.24 -5.64 4.07
N THR A 39 -2.26 -4.80 4.21
CA THR A 39 -3.48 -4.87 3.38
C THR A 39 -3.18 -4.63 1.90
N LEU A 40 -2.35 -3.62 1.59
CA LEU A 40 -1.91 -3.33 0.23
C LEU A 40 -1.12 -4.48 -0.37
N GLN A 41 -0.19 -5.04 0.39
CA GLN A 41 0.65 -6.15 -0.06
C GLN A 41 -0.20 -7.39 -0.35
N VAL A 42 -1.15 -7.71 0.53
CA VAL A 42 -2.12 -8.79 0.30
C VAL A 42 -2.94 -8.53 -0.96
N ARG A 43 -3.39 -7.30 -1.21
CA ARG A 43 -4.13 -6.97 -2.45
C ARG A 43 -3.24 -7.04 -3.70
N VAL A 44 -2.01 -6.56 -3.64
CA VAL A 44 -1.07 -6.62 -4.78
C VAL A 44 -0.69 -8.06 -5.10
N GLN A 45 -0.51 -8.90 -4.08
CA GLN A 45 -0.17 -10.32 -4.25
C GLN A 45 -1.38 -11.21 -4.47
N ALA A 46 -2.58 -10.74 -4.15
CA ALA A 46 -3.78 -11.53 -4.33
C ALA A 46 -3.88 -11.91 -5.81
N PRO A 47 -4.14 -13.19 -6.12
CA PRO A 47 -4.36 -13.65 -7.48
C PRO A 47 -5.70 -13.10 -7.97
N HIS A 48 -5.69 -11.83 -8.38
CA HIS A 48 -6.82 -11.20 -9.04
C HIS A 48 -6.82 -11.67 -10.48
N THR A 49 -7.66 -12.65 -10.81
CA THR A 49 -7.91 -13.04 -12.19
C THR A 49 -8.40 -11.81 -12.94
N LEU A 50 -7.59 -11.27 -13.85
CA LEU A 50 -8.00 -10.16 -14.69
C LEU A 50 -9.16 -10.66 -15.58
N PRO A 51 -10.35 -10.02 -15.59
CA PRO A 51 -11.42 -10.35 -16.52
C PRO A 51 -10.99 -9.92 -17.93
N GLY A 52 -10.17 -10.76 -18.57
CA GLY A 52 -9.51 -10.54 -19.86
C GLY A 52 -8.59 -11.69 -20.24
N GLU A 53 -8.13 -12.49 -19.28
CA GLU A 53 -7.45 -13.78 -19.54
C GLU A 53 -8.41 -14.94 -19.77
N ARG A 54 -9.72 -14.69 -19.88
CA ARG A 54 -10.63 -15.63 -20.54
C ARG A 54 -10.45 -15.45 -22.05
N ARG A 55 -9.27 -15.88 -22.53
CA ARG A 55 -8.86 -15.89 -23.93
C ARG A 55 -9.97 -16.53 -24.77
N LEU A 56 -10.28 -15.87 -25.89
CA LEU A 56 -11.02 -16.41 -27.03
C LEU A 56 -10.79 -17.92 -27.18
N ALA A 57 -11.83 -18.70 -26.95
CA ALA A 57 -11.94 -20.08 -27.38
C ALA A 57 -13.34 -20.23 -27.97
N GLY A 58 -13.41 -20.31 -29.30
CA GLY A 58 -14.64 -20.44 -30.09
C GLY A 58 -14.64 -19.50 -31.26
#